data_AF-A0AAU2W4Q5-F1
#
_entry.id   AF-A0AAU2W4Q5-F1
#
_cell.length_a   1.000
_cell.length_b   1.000
_cell.length_c   1.000
_cell.angle_alpha   90.00
_cell.angle_beta   90.00
_cell.angle_gamma   90.00
#
_symmetry.space_group_name_H-M   'P 1'
#
loop_
_entity.id
_entity.type
_entity.pdbx_description
1 polymer ?
#
loop_
_entity_poly.entity_id
_entity_poly.type
_entity_poly.pdbx_seq_one_letter_code
_entity_poly.pdbx_strand_id
1 'polypeptide(L)'
;MDDQRYHLTLTATANGTVMNGWWAGRATAERKFTSWIGSYSVMPGARIALAEQAADGMRIELASKFRDGPPTVTVDRFRAVG
;
A
#
# COMPACT_ATOMS: atom_id res chain seq x y z
N MET A 1 -4.65 27.26 -3.21
CA MET A 1 -3.34 26.68 -3.59
C MET A 1 -3.38 25.23 -3.18
N ASP A 2 -3.69 24.34 -4.12
CA ASP A 2 -3.50 22.91 -3.90
C ASP A 2 -2.06 22.58 -4.27
N ASP A 3 -1.12 22.86 -3.35
CA ASP A 3 0.27 22.41 -3.43
C ASP A 3 0.41 20.89 -3.18
N GLN A 4 -0.68 20.14 -3.30
CA GLN A 4 -0.72 18.72 -3.02
C GLN A 4 -0.12 17.95 -4.19
N ARG A 5 1.21 17.74 -4.16
CA ARG A 5 1.96 17.08 -5.24
C ARG A 5 2.00 15.58 -5.12
N TYR A 6 1.82 15.01 -3.94
CA TYR A 6 2.02 13.59 -3.71
C TYR A 6 0.69 12.86 -3.57
N HIS A 7 0.44 11.89 -4.44
CA HIS A 7 -0.78 11.10 -4.48
C HIS A 7 -0.50 9.67 -4.03
N LEU A 8 -1.15 9.22 -2.97
CA LEU A 8 -1.08 7.83 -2.50
C LEU A 8 -2.35 7.11 -2.93
N THR A 9 -2.20 5.94 -3.53
CA THR A 9 -3.31 5.09 -3.97
C THR A 9 -3.18 3.71 -3.35
N LEU A 10 -4.26 3.21 -2.76
CA LEU A 10 -4.44 1.82 -2.33
C LEU A 10 -5.44 1.17 -3.26
N THR A 11 -5.05 0.08 -3.91
CA THR A 11 -5.94 -0.80 -4.66
C THR A 11 -5.93 -2.19 -4.06
N ALA A 12 -7.03 -2.91 -4.19
CA ALA A 12 -7.12 -4.32 -3.80
C ALA A 12 -7.70 -5.14 -4.95
N THR A 13 -7.19 -6.36 -5.15
CA THR A 13 -7.54 -7.23 -6.29
C THR A 13 -9.06 -7.45 -6.42
N ALA A 14 -9.80 -7.45 -5.31
CA ALA A 14 -11.23 -7.67 -5.33
C ALA A 14 -12.04 -6.50 -5.92
N ASN A 15 -11.67 -5.23 -5.64
CA ASN A 15 -12.62 -4.10 -5.77
C ASN A 15 -12.03 -2.81 -6.40
N GLY A 16 -10.83 -2.83 -6.99
CA GLY A 16 -10.23 -1.63 -7.60
C GLY A 16 -9.65 -0.66 -6.57
N THR A 17 -9.63 0.65 -6.86
CA THR A 17 -9.11 1.68 -5.94
C THR A 17 -9.96 1.72 -4.68
N VAL A 18 -9.40 1.27 -3.56
CA VAL A 18 -10.06 1.25 -2.25
C VAL A 18 -9.96 2.61 -1.59
N MET A 19 -8.81 3.27 -1.71
CA MET A 19 -8.56 4.54 -1.06
C MET A 19 -7.50 5.34 -1.82
N ASN A 20 -7.64 6.65 -1.81
CA ASN A 20 -6.62 7.56 -2.30
C ASN A 20 -6.50 8.80 -1.39
N GLY A 21 -5.39 9.52 -1.50
CA GLY A 21 -5.16 10.76 -0.78
C GLY A 21 -4.05 11.58 -1.40
N TRP A 22 -4.11 12.90 -1.18
CA TRP A 22 -3.16 13.87 -1.69
C TRP A 22 -2.45 14.58 -0.53
N TRP A 23 -1.14 14.85 -0.69
CA TRP A 23 -0.31 15.54 0.29
C TRP A 23 0.66 16.50 -0.39
N ALA A 24 0.94 17.63 0.28
CA ALA A 24 1.88 18.62 -0.24
C ALA A 24 3.36 18.25 -0.04
N GLY A 25 3.68 17.50 1.02
CA GLY A 25 5.06 17.19 1.39
C GLY A 25 5.41 15.73 1.23
N ARG A 26 6.54 15.45 0.57
CA ARG A 26 7.10 14.09 0.38
C ARG A 26 7.22 13.33 1.69
N ALA A 27 7.84 13.93 2.70
CA ALA A 27 8.05 13.30 4.00
C ALA A 27 6.74 12.93 4.72
N THR A 28 5.65 13.68 4.50
CA THR A 28 4.34 13.32 5.04
C THR A 28 3.70 12.20 4.23
N ALA A 29 3.82 12.24 2.90
CA ALA A 29 3.31 11.21 2.02
C ALA A 29 4.01 9.86 2.23
N GLU A 30 5.33 9.84 2.43
CA GLU A 30 6.12 8.63 2.76
C GLU A 30 5.74 8.04 4.14
N ARG A 31 5.49 8.91 5.13
CA ARG A 31 4.97 8.46 6.45
C ARG A 31 3.59 7.82 6.30
N LYS A 32 2.71 8.40 5.46
CA LYS A 32 1.39 7.82 5.17
C LYS A 32 1.48 6.53 4.38
N PHE A 33 2.39 6.44 3.40
CA PHE A 33 2.70 5.22 2.66
C PHE A 33 3.08 4.08 3.61
N THR A 34 4.01 4.34 4.55
CA THR A 34 4.45 3.34 5.55
C THR A 34 3.30 2.94 6.49
N SER A 35 2.50 3.90 6.94
CA SER A 35 1.32 3.64 7.78
C SER A 35 0.27 2.78 7.07
N TRP A 36 0.05 3.02 5.77
CA TRP A 36 -0.87 2.21 4.97
C TRP A 36 -0.34 0.80 4.73
N ILE A 37 0.97 0.63 4.55
CA ILE A 37 1.58 -0.72 4.49
C ILE A 37 1.29 -1.48 5.79
N GLY A 38 1.54 -0.88 6.95
CA GLY A 38 1.28 -1.54 8.24
C GLY A 38 -0.19 -1.93 8.44
N SER A 39 -1.11 -1.11 7.91
CA SER A 39 -2.56 -1.31 8.12
C SER A 39 -3.20 -2.24 7.09
N TYR A 40 -2.75 -2.20 5.84
CA TYR A 40 -3.43 -2.85 4.71
C TYR A 40 -2.61 -3.95 4.03
N SER A 41 -1.37 -4.22 4.47
CA SER A 41 -0.58 -5.34 3.94
C SER A 41 -1.23 -6.72 4.12
N VAL A 42 -2.13 -6.86 5.09
CA VAL A 42 -2.90 -8.09 5.35
C VAL A 42 -4.07 -8.27 4.39
N MET A 43 -4.45 -7.23 3.64
CA MET A 43 -5.53 -7.31 2.68
C MET A 43 -5.03 -8.06 1.42
N PRO A 44 -5.71 -9.15 1.01
CA PRO A 44 -5.30 -9.93 -0.15
C PRO A 44 -5.20 -9.05 -1.40
N GLY A 45 -4.04 -9.14 -2.05
CA GLY A 45 -3.81 -8.43 -3.30
C GLY A 45 -3.75 -6.91 -3.16
N ALA A 46 -3.55 -6.40 -1.94
CA ALA A 46 -3.35 -4.97 -1.72
C ALA A 46 -2.12 -4.48 -2.48
N ARG A 47 -2.26 -3.33 -3.11
CA ARG A 47 -1.18 -2.58 -3.75
C ARG A 47 -1.27 -1.14 -3.30
N ILE A 48 -0.16 -0.63 -2.80
CA ILE A 48 -0.03 0.75 -2.35
C ILE A 48 1.01 1.42 -3.23
N ALA A 49 0.67 2.56 -3.82
CA ALA A 49 1.56 3.32 -4.69
C ALA A 49 1.55 4.79 -4.30
N LEU A 50 2.73 5.35 -4.06
CA LEU A 50 2.95 6.78 -3.89
C LEU A 50 3.46 7.34 -5.22
N ALA A 51 2.75 8.32 -5.74
CA ALA A 51 3.12 9.07 -6.92
C ALA A 51 3.38 10.53 -6.58
N GLU A 52 4.26 11.16 -7.34
CA GLU A 52 4.48 12.60 -7.34
C GLU A 52 3.95 13.19 -8.65
N GLN A 53 3.22 14.30 -8.55
CA GLN A 53 2.83 15.13 -9.67
C GLN A 53 3.99 16.07 -9.99
N ALA A 54 4.68 15.74 -11.07
CA ALA A 54 5.70 16.57 -11.69
C ALA A 54 5.08 17.40 -12.84
N ALA A 55 5.88 18.32 -13.38
CA ALA A 55 5.43 19.20 -14.47
C ALA A 55 5.06 18.44 -15.75
N ASP A 56 5.62 17.25 -15.95
CA ASP A 56 5.44 16.37 -17.11
C ASP A 56 4.41 15.25 -16.88
N GLY A 57 3.81 15.17 -15.68
CA GLY A 57 2.77 14.19 -15.36
C GLY A 57 2.95 13.56 -13.99
N MET A 58 2.28 12.41 -13.78
CA MET A 58 2.32 11.68 -12.52
C MET A 58 3.39 10.58 -12.58
N ARG A 59 4.36 10.63 -11.67
CA ARG A 59 5.49 9.71 -11.57
C ARG A 59 5.36 8.85 -10.32
N ILE A 60 5.45 7.52 -10.47
CA ILE A 60 5.43 6.62 -9.30
C ILE A 60 6.80 6.68 -8.62
N GLU A 61 6.82 7.13 -7.36
CA GLU A 61 8.03 7.23 -6.54
C GLU A 61 8.23 5.98 -5.68
N LEU A 62 7.16 5.46 -5.06
CA LEU A 62 7.20 4.22 -4.26
C LEU A 62 6.03 3.32 -4.62
N ALA A 63 6.24 2.01 -4.62
CA ALA A 63 5.17 1.04 -4.79
C ALA A 63 5.43 -0.23 -3.98
N SER A 64 4.37 -0.79 -3.40
CA SER A 64 4.39 -2.09 -2.74
C SER A 64 3.19 -2.91 -3.21
N LYS A 65 3.43 -4.20 -3.45
CA LYS A 65 2.39 -5.17 -3.82
C LYS A 65 2.46 -6.33 -2.83
N PHE A 66 1.33 -6.66 -2.23
CA PHE A 66 1.19 -7.78 -1.31
C PHE A 66 0.62 -8.99 -2.06
N ARG A 67 1.05 -10.19 -1.68
CA ARG A 67 0.66 -11.43 -2.35
C ARG A 67 -0.82 -11.70 -2.10
N ASP A 68 -1.52 -12.21 -3.12
CA ASP A 68 -2.83 -12.82 -2.93
C ASP A 68 -2.63 -14.16 -2.22
N GLY A 69 -3.16 -14.26 -1.00
CA GLY A 69 -3.18 -15.46 -0.20
C GLY A 69 -3.82 -15.15 1.15
N PRO A 70 -4.58 -16.09 1.75
CA PRO A 70 -5.04 -15.90 3.13
C PRO A 70 -3.82 -15.63 4.02
N PRO A 71 -3.96 -14.87 5.13
CA PRO A 71 -2.91 -14.81 6.15
C PRO A 71 -2.74 -16.21 6.74
N THR A 72 -1.94 -17.05 6.08
CA THR A 72 -1.64 -18.39 6.58
C THR A 72 -0.63 -18.22 7.68
N VAL A 73 -1.13 -18.06 8.91
CA VAL A 73 -0.38 -18.52 10.07
C VAL A 73 -0.34 -20.03 9.94
N THR A 74 0.71 -20.56 9.30
CA THR A 74 1.00 -21.99 9.38
C THR A 74 1.40 -22.26 10.83
N VAL A 75 0.43 -22.62 11.67
CA VAL A 75 0.72 -23.26 12.94
C VAL A 75 1.13 -24.68 12.58
N ASP A 76 2.43 -24.90 12.40
CA ASP A 76 2.97 -26.24 12.25
C ASP A 76 2.83 -26.95 13.60
N ARG A 77 1.68 -27.60 13.80
CA ARG A 77 1.47 -28.48 14.93
C ARG A 77 2.29 -29.74 14.65
N PHE A 78 3.53 -29.75 15.12
CA PHE A 78 4.31 -30.97 15.25
C PHE A 78 3.47 -32.01 16.04
N ARG A 79 2.95 -33.00 15.33
CA ARG A 79 2.40 -34.20 15.94
C ARG A 79 3.58 -35.02 16.43
N ALA A 80 3.79 -35.01 17.75
CA ALA A 80 4.63 -36.02 18.39
C ALA A 80 4.03 -37.40 18.07
N VAL A 81 4.86 -38.24 17.44
CA VAL A 81 4.64 -39.67 17.35
C VAL A 81 4.82 -40.27 18.74
N GLY A 82 3.86 -41.09 19.14
CA GLY A 82 3.89 -41.97 20.32
C GLY A 82 3.20 -43.26 19.95
#